data_AF-A0A9E7AP31-F1
#
_entry.id   AF-A0A9E7AP31-F1
#
_cell.length_a   1.000
_cell.length_b   1.000
_cell.length_c   1.000
_cell.angle_alpha   90.00
_cell.angle_beta   90.00
_cell.angle_gamma   90.00
#
_symmetry.space_group_name_H-M   'P 1'
#
loop_
_entity.id
_entity.type
_entity.pdbx_description
1 polymer ?
#
loop_
_entity_poly.entity_id
_entity_poly.type
_entity_poly.pdbx_seq_one_letter_code
_entity_poly.pdbx_strand_id
1 'polypeptide(L)'
;MGRGDNIMATGLARGAAARGKRIAFGDGRRMAWDQHSKEIFKNNPNIAPPGSEADSDLEWIDYRPGHRIYNRLDRARRRWIWNMDFRPVPGELFFDEHELAWAAGVGAGFVLIEPNVEAFKSWASNKRWPTERYDAVAARLAAEGAEIVQFAHGDHRISCARQVRAPSFRHAMAALARASLYVGPEGGMHHGAAAVGVPGVVLFGGFIPPEVTGYAGHVNLTGGAKACGSLRTCAHCRAAMQAIRVEDVTAAAQAHLTQMRAA
;
A
#
# COMPACT_ATOMS: atom_id res chain seq x y z
N MET A 1 8.43 -4.90 -10.64
CA MET A 1 7.48 -3.88 -10.11
C MET A 1 7.65 -3.82 -8.58
N GLY A 2 7.06 -2.84 -7.88
CA GLY A 2 7.10 -2.82 -6.41
C GLY A 2 6.05 -3.77 -5.79
N ARG A 3 6.12 -4.00 -4.48
CA ARG A 3 5.10 -4.81 -3.78
C ARG A 3 3.70 -4.22 -3.90
N GLY A 4 3.57 -2.89 -3.76
CA GLY A 4 2.29 -2.19 -3.95
C GLY A 4 1.69 -2.36 -5.34
N ASP A 5 2.51 -2.28 -6.40
CA ASP A 5 2.06 -2.55 -7.78
C ASP A 5 1.51 -3.98 -7.91
N ASN A 6 2.20 -4.96 -7.32
CA ASN A 6 1.77 -6.36 -7.35
C ASN A 6 0.49 -6.59 -6.51
N ILE A 7 0.32 -5.90 -5.38
CA ILE A 7 -0.96 -5.98 -4.62
C ILE A 7 -2.10 -5.38 -5.46
N MET A 8 -1.88 -4.29 -6.18
CA MET A 8 -2.90 -3.80 -7.13
C MET A 8 -3.19 -4.80 -8.25
N ALA A 9 -2.17 -5.52 -8.74
CA ALA A 9 -2.36 -6.55 -9.76
C ALA A 9 -3.30 -7.67 -9.26
N THR A 10 -3.22 -8.07 -7.99
CA THR A 10 -4.15 -9.08 -7.46
C THR A 10 -5.61 -8.61 -7.50
N GLY A 11 -5.86 -7.30 -7.40
CA GLY A 11 -7.19 -6.71 -7.60
C GLY A 11 -7.68 -6.78 -9.05
N LEU A 12 -6.78 -6.67 -10.03
CA LEU A 12 -7.10 -6.85 -11.46
C LEU A 12 -7.46 -8.30 -11.79
N ALA A 13 -6.95 -9.26 -11.01
CA ALA A 13 -7.23 -10.67 -11.19
C ALA A 13 -8.51 -11.15 -10.51
N ARG A 14 -9.06 -10.36 -9.58
CA ARG A 14 -10.20 -10.74 -8.75
C ARG A 14 -11.35 -11.34 -9.58
N GLY A 15 -11.81 -12.52 -9.15
CA GLY A 15 -12.94 -13.23 -9.77
C GLY A 15 -12.60 -14.04 -11.02
N ALA A 16 -11.34 -14.08 -11.48
CA ALA A 16 -10.96 -14.94 -12.60
C ALA A 16 -11.24 -16.43 -12.34
N ALA A 17 -10.89 -16.94 -11.16
CA ALA A 17 -11.09 -18.35 -10.81
C ALA A 17 -12.58 -18.73 -10.82
N ALA A 18 -13.47 -17.83 -10.38
CA ALA A 18 -14.91 -18.03 -10.42
C ALA A 18 -15.48 -18.14 -11.85
N ARG A 19 -14.74 -17.62 -12.84
CA ARG A 19 -15.06 -17.74 -14.28
C ARG A 19 -14.37 -18.93 -14.94
N GLY A 20 -13.69 -19.79 -14.17
CA GLY A 20 -12.88 -20.90 -14.70
C GLY A 20 -11.65 -20.40 -15.46
N LYS A 21 -11.10 -19.24 -15.07
CA LYS A 21 -9.95 -18.59 -15.70
C LYS A 21 -8.86 -18.28 -14.69
N ARG A 22 -7.66 -18.03 -15.18
CA ARG A 22 -6.55 -17.45 -14.42
C ARG A 22 -5.94 -16.28 -15.18
N ILE A 23 -5.55 -15.24 -14.46
CA ILE A 23 -4.88 -14.09 -15.07
C ILE A 23 -3.39 -14.37 -15.22
N ALA A 24 -2.88 -14.18 -16.43
CA ALA A 24 -1.48 -14.15 -16.76
C ALA A 24 -1.01 -12.70 -16.93
N PHE A 25 -0.21 -12.21 -15.98
CA PHE A 25 0.41 -10.89 -16.10
C PHE A 25 1.63 -10.97 -17.00
N GLY A 26 1.59 -10.35 -18.18
CA GLY A 26 2.64 -10.50 -19.19
C GLY A 26 2.27 -9.92 -20.55
N ASP A 27 2.96 -10.35 -21.60
CA ASP A 27 2.83 -9.77 -22.96
C ASP A 27 1.95 -10.58 -23.93
N GLY A 28 1.11 -11.46 -23.40
CA GLY A 28 0.31 -12.38 -24.21
C GLY A 28 1.06 -13.65 -24.64
N ARG A 29 2.36 -13.75 -24.32
CA ARG A 29 3.19 -14.93 -24.63
C ARG A 29 4.01 -15.41 -23.44
N ARG A 30 4.55 -14.49 -22.64
CA ARG A 30 5.39 -14.78 -21.47
C ARG A 30 4.89 -14.04 -20.25
N MET A 31 4.80 -14.75 -19.14
CA MET A 31 4.46 -14.12 -17.86
C MET A 31 5.65 -13.32 -17.32
N ALA A 32 5.36 -12.18 -16.70
CA ALA A 32 6.33 -11.27 -16.13
C ALA A 32 6.32 -11.37 -14.60
N TRP A 33 7.10 -12.31 -14.06
CA TRP A 33 7.25 -12.47 -12.61
C TRP A 33 8.64 -12.03 -12.13
N ASP A 34 8.68 -11.40 -10.96
CA ASP A 34 9.88 -11.10 -10.20
C ASP A 34 9.75 -11.62 -8.75
N GLN A 35 10.76 -11.38 -7.91
CA GLN A 35 10.73 -11.82 -6.51
C GLN A 35 9.53 -11.23 -5.74
N HIS A 36 9.11 -10.00 -6.05
CA HIS A 36 7.97 -9.37 -5.38
C HIS A 36 6.65 -9.98 -5.84
N SER A 37 6.47 -10.22 -7.15
CA SER A 37 5.26 -10.85 -7.65
C SER A 37 5.14 -12.30 -7.16
N LYS A 38 6.24 -13.04 -7.12
CA LYS A 38 6.29 -14.39 -6.54
C LYS A 38 5.86 -14.40 -5.07
N GLU A 39 6.31 -13.42 -4.30
CA GLU A 39 5.87 -13.23 -2.91
C GLU A 39 4.36 -12.89 -2.86
N ILE A 40 3.91 -11.83 -3.54
CA ILE A 40 2.54 -11.34 -3.42
C ILE A 40 1.48 -12.31 -3.98
N PHE A 41 1.77 -12.98 -5.11
CA PHE A 41 0.81 -13.86 -5.80
C PHE A 41 0.71 -15.25 -5.20
N LYS A 42 1.57 -15.59 -4.23
CA LYS A 42 1.55 -16.89 -3.56
C LYS A 42 0.13 -17.20 -3.05
N ASN A 43 -0.33 -18.42 -3.38
CA ASN A 43 -1.65 -19.00 -3.07
C ASN A 43 -2.86 -18.28 -3.70
N ASN A 44 -2.67 -17.32 -4.61
CA ASN A 44 -3.79 -16.65 -5.25
C ASN A 44 -4.38 -17.52 -6.39
N PRO A 45 -5.62 -18.02 -6.26
CA PRO A 45 -6.22 -18.90 -7.27
C PRO A 45 -6.56 -18.18 -8.56
N ASN A 46 -6.65 -16.85 -8.54
CA ASN A 46 -7.00 -16.05 -9.70
C ASN A 46 -5.81 -15.80 -10.64
N ILE A 47 -4.58 -16.14 -10.25
CA ILE A 47 -3.36 -15.77 -10.97
C ILE A 47 -2.63 -17.03 -11.43
N ALA A 48 -2.26 -17.08 -12.71
CA ALA A 48 -1.49 -18.17 -13.27
C ALA A 48 0.00 -18.07 -12.86
N PRO A 49 0.63 -19.16 -12.40
CA PRO A 49 2.05 -19.18 -12.11
C PRO A 49 2.88 -19.30 -13.41
N PRO A 50 4.18 -18.90 -13.40
CA PRO A 50 5.07 -19.14 -14.53
C PRO A 50 5.15 -20.63 -14.85
N GLY A 51 5.19 -20.97 -16.14
CA GLY A 51 5.09 -22.34 -16.65
C GLY A 51 3.70 -22.71 -17.16
N SER A 52 2.66 -21.93 -16.81
CA SER A 52 1.29 -22.12 -17.30
C SER A 52 1.03 -21.44 -18.66
N GLU A 53 2.02 -20.86 -19.34
CA GLU A 53 1.81 -20.03 -20.55
C GLU A 53 1.07 -20.73 -21.70
N ALA A 54 1.12 -22.06 -21.76
CA ALA A 54 0.42 -22.86 -22.78
C ALA A 54 -1.01 -23.27 -22.38
N ASP A 55 -1.44 -22.95 -21.15
CA ASP A 55 -2.75 -23.34 -20.65
C ASP A 55 -3.86 -22.55 -21.36
N SER A 56 -5.00 -23.20 -21.62
CA SER A 56 -6.12 -22.64 -22.39
C SER A 56 -7.07 -21.77 -21.57
N ASP A 57 -6.91 -21.76 -20.24
CA ASP A 57 -7.73 -21.01 -19.29
C ASP A 57 -7.15 -19.62 -18.94
N LEU A 58 -6.14 -19.16 -19.68
CA LEU A 58 -5.48 -17.88 -19.42
C LEU A 58 -6.21 -16.68 -20.02
N GLU A 59 -6.28 -15.60 -19.24
CA GLU A 59 -6.55 -14.25 -19.70
C GLU A 59 -5.35 -13.35 -19.43
N TRP A 60 -4.90 -12.65 -20.46
CA TRP A 60 -3.67 -11.86 -20.37
C TRP A 60 -3.95 -10.41 -20.01
N ILE A 61 -3.18 -9.89 -19.04
CA ILE A 61 -3.16 -8.47 -18.70
C ILE A 61 -1.72 -7.96 -18.83
N ASP A 62 -1.50 -6.96 -19.68
CA ASP A 62 -0.20 -6.27 -19.81
C ASP A 62 0.00 -5.30 -18.65
N TYR A 63 0.30 -5.87 -17.48
CA TYR A 63 0.66 -5.16 -16.27
C TYR A 63 1.99 -5.67 -15.73
N ARG A 64 3.07 -4.98 -16.10
CA ARG A 64 4.47 -5.43 -15.88
C ARG A 64 5.43 -4.23 -15.80
N PRO A 65 6.73 -4.42 -15.50
CA PRO A 65 7.69 -3.30 -15.49
C PRO A 65 7.64 -2.49 -16.79
N GLY A 66 7.43 -1.18 -16.68
CA GLY A 66 7.26 -0.27 -17.83
C GLY A 66 5.83 -0.16 -18.37
N HIS A 67 4.94 -1.07 -18.00
CA HIS A 67 3.56 -1.17 -18.47
C HIS A 67 2.60 -1.11 -17.28
N ARG A 68 2.57 0.05 -16.60
CA ARG A 68 1.63 0.30 -15.50
C ARG A 68 0.40 0.99 -16.07
N ILE A 69 -0.74 0.30 -16.11
CA ILE A 69 -1.98 0.82 -16.71
C ILE A 69 -2.49 2.15 -16.10
N TYR A 70 -2.03 2.49 -14.89
CA TYR A 70 -2.43 3.70 -14.16
C TYR A 70 -1.52 4.92 -14.42
N ASN A 71 -0.45 4.79 -15.21
CA ASN A 71 0.40 5.93 -15.56
C ASN A 71 1.15 5.76 -16.89
N ARG A 72 1.75 6.85 -17.35
CA ARG A 72 2.77 6.82 -18.41
C ARG A 72 3.92 7.76 -18.09
N LEU A 73 5.12 7.47 -18.60
CA LEU A 73 6.31 8.27 -18.37
C LEU A 73 6.40 9.44 -19.35
N ASP A 74 6.42 10.68 -18.85
CA ASP A 74 6.90 11.85 -19.60
C ASP A 74 8.42 11.94 -19.42
N ARG A 75 9.17 11.41 -20.40
CA ARG A 75 10.65 11.38 -20.36
C ARG A 75 11.25 12.78 -20.40
N ALA A 76 10.66 13.69 -21.17
CA ALA A 76 11.16 15.06 -21.33
C ALA A 76 11.08 15.83 -20.01
N ARG A 77 9.96 15.72 -19.29
CA ARG A 77 9.75 16.41 -18.01
C ARG A 77 10.15 15.58 -16.79
N ARG A 78 10.56 14.32 -17.00
CA ARG A 78 10.87 13.35 -15.93
C ARG A 78 9.79 13.29 -14.86
N ARG A 79 8.55 13.01 -15.30
CA ARG A 79 7.39 12.85 -14.42
C ARG A 79 6.49 11.71 -14.90
N TRP A 80 5.71 11.16 -13.98
CA TRP A 80 4.53 10.38 -14.33
C TRP A 80 3.41 11.31 -14.80
N ILE A 81 2.71 10.89 -15.85
CA ILE A 81 1.37 11.36 -16.19
C ILE A 81 0.41 10.29 -15.71
N TRP A 82 -0.48 10.65 -14.81
CA TRP A 82 -1.42 9.74 -14.19
C TRP A 82 -2.62 9.48 -15.10
N ASN A 83 -3.09 8.24 -15.15
CA ASN A 83 -4.31 7.88 -15.85
C ASN A 83 -5.52 8.15 -14.93
N MET A 84 -6.20 9.26 -15.15
CA MET A 84 -7.33 9.69 -14.31
C MET A 84 -8.61 8.88 -14.53
N ASP A 85 -8.63 7.98 -15.52
CA ASP A 85 -9.75 7.04 -15.76
C ASP A 85 -9.55 5.71 -15.02
N PHE A 86 -8.32 5.44 -14.55
CA PHE A 86 -8.03 4.24 -13.79
C PHE A 86 -8.52 4.37 -12.34
N ARG A 87 -9.20 3.34 -11.85
CA ARG A 87 -9.56 3.19 -10.43
C ARG A 87 -9.05 1.84 -9.93
N PRO A 88 -8.33 1.77 -8.80
CA PRO A 88 -7.85 0.51 -8.28
C PRO A 88 -9.00 -0.26 -7.63
N VAL A 89 -9.08 -1.56 -7.92
CA VAL A 89 -9.84 -2.50 -7.09
C VAL A 89 -8.91 -2.92 -5.94
N PRO A 90 -9.36 -2.99 -4.68
CA PRO A 90 -8.57 -3.55 -3.60
C PRO A 90 -7.99 -4.92 -4.00
N GLY A 91 -6.73 -5.15 -3.62
CA GLY A 91 -6.08 -6.42 -3.90
C GLY A 91 -6.70 -7.59 -3.13
N GLU A 92 -6.20 -8.79 -3.40
CA GLU A 92 -6.44 -9.98 -2.59
C GLU A 92 -5.08 -10.61 -2.21
N LEU A 93 -4.98 -11.07 -0.98
CA LEU A 93 -3.82 -11.77 -0.43
C LEU A 93 -4.30 -13.06 0.23
N PHE A 94 -3.66 -14.18 -0.10
CA PHE A 94 -4.03 -15.50 0.37
C PHE A 94 -2.93 -16.05 1.26
N PHE A 95 -3.05 -15.90 2.57
CA PHE A 95 -2.01 -16.28 3.54
C PHE A 95 -2.01 -17.79 3.82
N ASP A 96 -0.84 -18.35 4.08
CA ASP A 96 -0.71 -19.73 4.59
C ASP A 96 -0.80 -19.80 6.12
N GLU A 97 -0.88 -21.01 6.67
CA GLU A 97 -1.02 -21.25 8.11
C GLU A 97 0.17 -20.70 8.91
N HIS A 98 1.39 -20.71 8.38
CA HIS A 98 2.56 -20.17 9.06
C HIS A 98 2.48 -18.65 9.19
N GLU A 99 2.08 -17.98 8.10
CA GLU A 99 1.87 -16.53 8.07
C GLU A 99 0.78 -16.10 9.06
N LEU A 100 -0.34 -16.85 9.10
CA LEU A 100 -1.45 -16.60 10.01
C LEU A 100 -1.08 -16.86 11.48
N ALA A 101 -0.38 -17.96 11.76
CA ALA A 101 0.05 -18.30 13.13
C ALA A 101 1.04 -17.25 13.69
N TRP A 102 1.99 -16.81 12.87
CA TRP A 102 2.90 -15.73 13.27
C TRP A 102 2.15 -14.42 13.51
N ALA A 103 1.23 -14.06 12.61
CA ALA A 103 0.41 -12.85 12.73
C ALA A 103 -0.45 -12.87 14.00
N ALA A 104 -1.00 -14.03 14.39
CA ALA A 104 -1.73 -14.18 15.64
C ALA A 104 -0.86 -13.83 16.86
N GLY A 105 0.41 -14.22 16.84
CA GLY A 105 1.39 -13.87 17.89
C GLY A 105 1.74 -12.38 17.99
N VAL A 106 1.46 -11.59 16.94
CA VAL A 106 1.63 -10.13 16.98
C VAL A 106 0.51 -9.46 17.79
N GLY A 107 -0.67 -10.08 17.88
CA GLY A 107 -1.88 -9.51 18.49
C GLY A 107 -2.90 -9.04 17.46
N ALA A 108 -3.89 -8.28 17.92
CA ALA A 108 -4.93 -7.68 17.09
C ALA A 108 -5.38 -6.34 17.69
N GLY A 109 -6.12 -5.54 16.92
CA GLY A 109 -6.73 -4.31 17.40
C GLY A 109 -5.77 -3.10 17.47
N PHE A 110 -4.49 -3.29 17.16
CA PHE A 110 -3.48 -2.24 17.16
C PHE A 110 -3.61 -1.26 16.00
N VAL A 111 -3.03 -0.08 16.14
CA VAL A 111 -2.83 0.90 15.05
C VAL A 111 -1.43 0.71 14.49
N LEU A 112 -1.34 0.38 13.20
CA LEU A 112 -0.06 0.29 12.51
C LEU A 112 0.34 1.65 11.94
N ILE A 113 1.49 2.19 12.35
CA ILE A 113 2.04 3.43 11.80
C ILE A 113 3.35 3.14 11.06
N GLU A 114 3.42 3.52 9.78
CA GLU A 114 4.63 3.37 8.95
C GLU A 114 5.14 4.75 8.48
N PRO A 115 6.22 5.28 9.09
CA PRO A 115 6.80 6.56 8.70
C PRO A 115 7.79 6.46 7.52
N ASN A 116 8.31 5.27 7.22
CA ASN A 116 9.40 5.09 6.28
C ASN A 116 8.90 4.90 4.85
N VAL A 117 9.66 5.48 3.92
CA VAL A 117 9.46 5.29 2.48
C VAL A 117 10.65 4.56 1.87
N GLU A 118 10.39 3.77 0.83
CA GLU A 118 11.41 3.03 0.08
C GLU A 118 12.46 3.95 -0.56
N ALA A 119 13.56 4.23 0.16
CA ALA A 119 14.55 5.25 -0.19
C ALA A 119 15.33 4.96 -1.49
N PHE A 120 15.33 3.71 -1.98
CA PHE A 120 15.99 3.33 -3.22
C PHE A 120 15.34 3.96 -4.47
N LYS A 121 14.12 4.50 -4.37
CA LYS A 121 13.47 5.24 -5.46
C LYS A 121 13.93 6.70 -5.45
N SER A 122 14.38 7.21 -6.59
CA SER A 122 14.87 8.59 -6.72
C SER A 122 13.83 9.68 -6.41
N TRP A 123 12.54 9.33 -6.38
CA TRP A 123 11.42 10.19 -6.01
C TRP A 123 10.80 9.85 -4.64
N ALA A 124 11.39 8.95 -3.86
CA ALA A 124 10.87 8.59 -2.53
C ALA A 124 10.75 9.80 -1.61
N SER A 125 11.67 10.77 -1.73
CA SER A 125 11.65 12.03 -0.99
C SER A 125 10.36 12.84 -1.19
N ASN A 126 9.66 12.68 -2.32
CA ASN A 126 8.41 13.38 -2.61
C ASN A 126 7.22 12.84 -1.81
N LYS A 127 7.39 11.70 -1.13
CA LYS A 127 6.37 11.02 -0.33
C LYS A 127 6.74 11.00 1.15
N ARG A 128 7.75 11.76 1.56
CA ARG A 128 8.17 11.85 2.97
C ARG A 128 7.36 12.90 3.69
N TRP A 129 6.59 12.47 4.68
CA TRP A 129 6.05 13.35 5.70
C TRP A 129 7.09 13.50 6.82
N PRO A 130 7.19 14.67 7.48
CA PRO A 130 8.16 14.85 8.57
C PRO A 130 7.97 13.81 9.67
N THR A 131 9.05 13.14 10.07
CA THR A 131 8.99 11.96 10.95
C THR A 131 8.48 12.30 12.35
N GLU A 132 8.83 13.49 12.85
CA GLU A 132 8.35 14.02 14.12
C GLU A 132 6.82 14.18 14.19
N ARG A 133 6.16 14.30 13.03
CA ARG A 133 4.70 14.36 12.97
C ARG A 133 4.06 12.99 13.12
N TYR A 134 4.71 11.92 12.63
CA TYR A 134 4.27 10.56 12.95
C TYR A 134 4.39 10.27 14.44
N ASP A 135 5.48 10.73 15.08
CA ASP A 135 5.67 10.60 16.53
C ASP A 135 4.55 11.33 17.29
N ALA A 136 4.19 12.54 16.86
CA ALA A 136 3.10 13.30 17.46
C ALA A 136 1.73 12.62 17.29
N VAL A 137 1.43 12.07 16.11
CA VAL A 137 0.19 11.29 15.89
C VAL A 137 0.17 10.05 16.79
N ALA A 138 1.27 9.30 16.83
CA ALA A 138 1.38 8.08 17.64
C ALA A 138 1.18 8.38 19.12
N ALA A 139 1.80 9.44 19.65
CA ALA A 139 1.66 9.84 21.04
C ALA A 139 0.21 10.23 21.39
N ARG A 140 -0.47 10.98 20.51
CA ARG A 140 -1.88 11.36 20.71
C ARG A 140 -2.80 10.14 20.75
N LEU A 141 -2.65 9.21 19.81
CA LEU A 141 -3.45 7.99 19.77
C LEU A 141 -3.16 7.06 20.95
N ALA A 142 -1.89 6.94 21.35
CA ALA A 142 -1.49 6.14 22.52
C ALA A 142 -2.06 6.70 23.84
N ALA A 143 -2.10 8.02 23.99
CA ALA A 143 -2.71 8.68 25.16
C ALA A 143 -4.22 8.37 25.31
N GLU A 144 -4.89 8.00 24.21
CA GLU A 144 -6.30 7.57 24.16
C GLU A 144 -6.47 6.05 24.25
N GLY A 145 -5.39 5.33 24.57
CA GLY A 145 -5.39 3.89 24.81
C GLY A 145 -5.21 3.03 23.54
N ALA A 146 -4.85 3.62 22.40
CA ALA A 146 -4.51 2.82 21.22
C ALA A 146 -3.12 2.17 21.38
N GLU A 147 -3.02 0.86 21.11
CA GLU A 147 -1.73 0.22 20.98
C GLU A 147 -1.10 0.61 19.63
N ILE A 148 0.07 1.24 19.67
CA ILE A 148 0.81 1.61 18.46
C ILE A 148 1.82 0.52 18.12
N VAL A 149 1.72 -0.02 16.91
CA VAL A 149 2.69 -0.96 16.35
C VAL A 149 3.38 -0.30 15.16
N GLN A 150 4.67 -0.59 15.02
CA GLN A 150 5.45 -0.26 13.83
C GLN A 150 6.24 -1.50 13.42
N PHE A 151 6.23 -1.82 12.12
CA PHE A 151 7.13 -2.85 11.62
C PHE A 151 8.57 -2.33 11.58
N ALA A 152 9.51 -3.14 12.05
CA ALA A 152 10.93 -2.78 12.15
C ALA A 152 11.58 -2.70 10.76
N HIS A 153 11.36 -1.58 10.08
CA HIS A 153 11.83 -1.27 8.74
C HIS A 153 12.30 0.19 8.65
N GLY A 154 13.22 0.50 7.72
CA GLY A 154 13.79 1.83 7.53
C GLY A 154 14.54 2.35 8.76
N ASP A 155 14.73 3.67 8.81
CA ASP A 155 15.62 4.31 9.79
C ASP A 155 14.84 4.89 10.97
N HIS A 156 13.64 5.46 10.75
CA HIS A 156 12.88 6.11 11.82
C HIS A 156 12.16 5.08 12.68
N ARG A 157 12.19 5.29 14.01
CA ARG A 157 11.50 4.48 15.01
C ARG A 157 10.63 5.39 15.86
N ILE A 158 9.33 5.09 15.90
CA ILE A 158 8.37 5.82 16.72
C ILE A 158 8.56 5.40 18.17
N SER A 159 8.85 6.37 19.05
CA SER A 159 9.27 6.09 20.43
C SER A 159 8.24 5.33 21.26
N CYS A 160 6.95 5.58 21.07
CA CYS A 160 5.88 4.90 21.82
C CYS A 160 5.37 3.63 21.13
N ALA A 161 5.89 3.28 19.96
CA ALA A 161 5.41 2.14 19.18
C ALA A 161 6.14 0.85 19.57
N ARG A 162 5.39 -0.24 19.73
CA ARG A 162 5.95 -1.58 19.80
C ARG A 162 6.53 -1.95 18.43
N GLN A 163 7.83 -2.22 18.40
CA GLN A 163 8.53 -2.61 17.19
C GLN A 163 8.34 -4.11 16.91
N VAL A 164 7.88 -4.44 15.70
CA VAL A 164 7.64 -5.83 15.28
C VAL A 164 8.49 -6.15 14.04
N ARG A 165 9.37 -7.14 14.14
CA ARG A 165 10.16 -7.60 13.00
C ARG A 165 9.43 -8.74 12.29
N ALA A 166 8.82 -8.44 11.15
CA ALA A 166 8.18 -9.45 10.31
C ALA A 166 9.22 -10.30 9.55
N PRO A 167 9.06 -11.65 9.49
CA PRO A 167 9.93 -12.53 8.70
C PRO A 167 9.91 -12.25 7.20
N SER A 168 8.76 -11.82 6.66
CA SER A 168 8.59 -11.42 5.27
C SER A 168 7.56 -10.31 5.15
N PHE A 169 7.41 -9.73 3.96
CA PHE A 169 6.37 -8.73 3.74
C PHE A 169 4.97 -9.36 3.86
N ARG A 170 4.80 -10.62 3.45
CA ARG A 170 3.52 -11.32 3.63
C ARG A 170 3.15 -11.53 5.08
N HIS A 171 4.12 -11.83 5.96
CA HIS A 171 3.89 -11.87 7.40
C HIS A 171 3.41 -10.51 7.92
N ALA A 172 4.03 -9.41 7.47
CA ALA A 172 3.58 -8.07 7.80
C ALA A 172 2.14 -7.79 7.31
N MET A 173 1.76 -8.28 6.13
CA MET A 173 0.38 -8.18 5.62
C MET A 173 -0.61 -9.03 6.41
N ALA A 174 -0.23 -10.24 6.80
CA ALA A 174 -1.07 -11.11 7.65
C ALA A 174 -1.29 -10.48 9.03
N ALA A 175 -0.26 -9.85 9.63
CA ALA A 175 -0.41 -9.08 10.86
C ALA A 175 -1.24 -7.81 10.64
N LEU A 176 -1.05 -7.09 9.53
CA LEU A 176 -1.84 -5.92 9.18
C LEU A 176 -3.33 -6.27 9.10
N ALA A 177 -3.72 -7.44 8.59
CA ALA A 177 -5.11 -7.90 8.55
C ALA A 177 -5.80 -7.99 9.94
N ARG A 178 -5.01 -7.91 11.03
CA ARG A 178 -5.50 -7.91 12.41
C ARG A 178 -5.45 -6.53 13.07
N ALA A 179 -4.94 -5.51 12.37
CA ALA A 179 -4.91 -4.14 12.86
C ALA A 179 -6.29 -3.50 12.80
N SER A 180 -6.54 -2.53 13.68
CA SER A 180 -7.73 -1.67 13.59
C SER A 180 -7.57 -0.58 12.53
N LEU A 181 -6.34 -0.10 12.31
CA LEU A 181 -6.10 1.05 11.45
C LEU A 181 -4.66 1.02 10.92
N TYR A 182 -4.49 1.48 9.68
CA TYR A 182 -3.19 1.84 9.12
C TYR A 182 -3.02 3.37 9.03
N VAL A 183 -1.83 3.88 9.37
CA VAL A 183 -1.44 5.27 9.13
C VAL A 183 -0.07 5.30 8.45
N GLY A 184 0.04 5.97 7.31
CA GLY A 184 1.32 6.03 6.60
C GLY A 184 1.22 6.66 5.22
N PRO A 185 2.34 6.68 4.47
CA PRO A 185 2.35 7.24 3.12
C PRO A 185 1.61 6.34 2.14
N GLU A 186 1.20 6.91 1.01
CA GLU A 186 0.84 6.09 -0.17
C GLU A 186 2.00 5.11 -0.46
N GLY A 187 1.73 3.83 -0.68
CA GLY A 187 2.77 2.81 -0.84
C GLY A 187 2.28 1.38 -0.67
N GLY A 188 3.22 0.44 -0.54
CA GLY A 188 2.88 -0.99 -0.44
C GLY A 188 1.96 -1.33 0.74
N MET A 189 2.19 -0.73 1.90
CA MET A 189 1.39 -0.95 3.11
C MET A 189 -0.04 -0.42 2.96
N HIS A 190 -0.22 0.74 2.32
CA HIS A 190 -1.53 1.30 1.96
C HIS A 190 -2.35 0.34 1.09
N HIS A 191 -1.75 -0.16 0.00
CA HIS A 191 -2.40 -1.17 -0.84
C HIS A 191 -2.69 -2.47 -0.07
N GLY A 192 -1.77 -2.86 0.81
CA GLY A 192 -1.94 -3.98 1.73
C GLY A 192 -3.17 -3.81 2.62
N ALA A 193 -3.30 -2.65 3.28
CA ALA A 193 -4.42 -2.33 4.17
C ALA A 193 -5.75 -2.45 3.42
N ALA A 194 -5.84 -1.89 2.22
CA ALA A 194 -7.04 -2.04 1.39
C ALA A 194 -7.31 -3.50 1.01
N ALA A 195 -6.28 -4.28 0.65
CA ALA A 195 -6.43 -5.68 0.26
C ALA A 195 -6.91 -6.58 1.41
N VAL A 196 -6.54 -6.27 2.66
CA VAL A 196 -6.95 -7.02 3.85
C VAL A 196 -8.15 -6.40 4.59
N GLY A 197 -8.77 -5.37 4.02
CA GLY A 197 -9.98 -4.74 4.57
C GLY A 197 -9.75 -3.81 5.76
N VAL A 198 -8.51 -3.36 5.99
CA VAL A 198 -8.15 -2.46 7.09
C VAL A 198 -8.31 -1.00 6.64
N PRO A 199 -9.06 -0.16 7.40
CA PRO A 199 -9.15 1.26 7.10
C PRO A 199 -7.80 1.94 7.25
N GLY A 200 -7.65 3.11 6.63
CA GLY A 200 -6.34 3.75 6.51
C GLY A 200 -6.42 5.27 6.48
N VAL A 201 -5.48 5.94 7.15
CA VAL A 201 -5.20 7.37 6.96
C VAL A 201 -3.90 7.50 6.17
N VAL A 202 -4.03 7.93 4.92
CA VAL A 202 -2.98 7.75 3.90
C VAL A 202 -2.48 9.10 3.44
N LEU A 203 -1.17 9.31 3.57
CA LEU A 203 -0.51 10.56 3.23
C LEU A 203 -0.03 10.51 1.77
N PHE A 204 -0.84 11.09 0.87
CA PHE A 204 -0.55 11.17 -0.56
C PHE A 204 0.39 12.33 -0.91
N GLY A 205 0.21 13.47 -0.23
CA GLY A 205 0.89 14.72 -0.57
C GLY A 205 0.64 15.12 -2.03
N GLY A 206 1.68 15.60 -2.71
CA GLY A 206 1.60 16.15 -4.07
C GLY A 206 2.18 15.27 -5.18
N PHE A 207 2.50 14.00 -4.92
CA PHE A 207 3.18 13.14 -5.92
C PHE A 207 2.20 12.45 -6.87
N ILE A 208 1.28 11.66 -6.31
CA ILE A 208 0.27 10.85 -7.01
C ILE A 208 -1.12 11.22 -6.48
N PRO A 209 -2.17 11.22 -7.31
CA PRO A 209 -3.50 11.60 -6.87
C PRO A 209 -4.25 10.42 -6.23
N PRO A 210 -4.99 10.63 -5.12
CA PRO A 210 -5.87 9.62 -4.52
C PRO A 210 -6.88 8.99 -5.50
N GLU A 211 -7.27 9.73 -6.53
CA GLU A 211 -8.18 9.26 -7.58
C GLU A 211 -7.61 8.09 -8.39
N VAL A 212 -6.30 7.84 -8.32
CA VAL A 212 -5.61 6.82 -9.12
C VAL A 212 -5.12 5.63 -8.28
N THR A 213 -4.70 5.83 -7.03
CA THR A 213 -4.23 4.74 -6.15
C THR A 213 -4.85 4.73 -4.76
N GLY A 214 -5.78 5.65 -4.46
CA GLY A 214 -6.55 5.68 -3.22
C GLY A 214 -7.73 4.71 -3.24
N TYR A 215 -8.21 4.39 -2.04
CA TYR A 215 -9.36 3.51 -1.82
C TYR A 215 -10.42 4.24 -1.00
N ALA A 216 -11.70 3.93 -1.25
CA ALA A 216 -12.82 4.59 -0.58
C ALA A 216 -12.87 4.31 0.93
N GLY A 217 -12.37 3.15 1.38
CA GLY A 217 -12.26 2.82 2.80
C GLY A 217 -11.16 3.57 3.55
N HIS A 218 -10.41 4.44 2.87
CA HIS A 218 -9.29 5.20 3.43
C HIS A 218 -9.54 6.70 3.36
N VAL A 219 -9.05 7.44 4.35
CA VAL A 219 -8.93 8.90 4.29
C VAL A 219 -7.62 9.24 3.60
N ASN A 220 -7.71 9.92 2.44
CA ASN A 220 -6.56 10.21 1.60
C ASN A 220 -6.17 11.70 1.70
N LEU A 221 -5.06 12.01 2.37
CA LEU A 221 -4.62 13.38 2.67
C LEU A 221 -3.56 13.87 1.67
N THR A 222 -3.85 14.97 0.98
CA THR A 222 -2.97 15.54 -0.06
C THR A 222 -2.25 16.82 0.37
N GLY A 223 -2.63 17.39 1.52
CA GLY A 223 -2.22 18.74 1.91
C GLY A 223 -2.77 19.82 0.98
N GLY A 224 -3.90 19.54 0.31
CA GLY A 224 -4.53 20.43 -0.68
C GLY A 224 -3.84 20.48 -2.04
N ALA A 225 -2.79 19.67 -2.25
CA ALA A 225 -2.00 19.72 -3.48
C ALA A 225 -2.62 18.90 -4.62
N LYS A 226 -2.42 19.38 -5.85
CA LYS A 226 -2.65 18.58 -7.08
C LYS A 226 -1.40 17.77 -7.39
N ALA A 227 -1.56 16.50 -7.74
CA ALA A 227 -0.43 15.60 -7.98
C ALA A 227 0.43 16.02 -9.20
N CYS A 228 1.75 16.07 -9.03
CA CYS A 228 2.68 16.53 -10.07
C CYS A 228 3.43 15.41 -10.81
N GLY A 229 3.50 14.21 -10.22
CA GLY A 229 4.19 13.04 -10.77
C GLY A 229 5.71 13.14 -10.85
N SER A 230 6.35 14.16 -10.27
CA SER A 230 7.78 14.43 -10.45
C SER A 230 8.67 13.25 -10.01
N LEU A 231 9.58 12.82 -10.89
CA LEU A 231 10.59 11.79 -10.60
C LEU A 231 11.89 12.36 -10.01
N ARG A 232 11.89 13.65 -9.68
CA ARG A 232 13.00 14.33 -9.01
C ARG A 232 12.50 14.83 -7.66
N THR A 233 13.42 15.07 -6.74
CA THR A 233 13.14 15.78 -5.49
C THR A 233 12.40 17.09 -5.78
N CYS A 234 11.19 17.24 -5.26
CA CYS A 234 10.22 18.24 -5.69
C CYS A 234 9.78 19.13 -4.52
N ALA A 235 10.01 20.44 -4.61
CA ALA A 235 9.61 21.41 -3.58
C ALA A 235 8.09 21.43 -3.36
N HIS A 236 7.33 21.35 -4.45
CA HIS A 236 5.87 21.21 -4.40
C HIS A 236 5.42 20.00 -3.57
N CYS A 237 6.00 18.81 -3.80
CA CYS A 237 5.62 17.61 -3.03
C CYS A 237 6.02 17.72 -1.55
N ARG A 238 7.17 18.32 -1.25
CA ARG A 238 7.57 18.58 0.14
C ARG A 238 6.62 19.55 0.84
N ALA A 239 6.24 20.65 0.17
CA ALA A 239 5.26 21.60 0.71
C ALA A 239 3.91 20.93 0.94
N ALA A 240 3.45 20.09 0.01
CA ALA A 240 2.22 19.32 0.16
C ALA A 240 2.25 18.40 1.38
N MET A 241 3.36 17.66 1.59
CA MET A 241 3.52 16.84 2.79
C MET A 241 3.57 17.71 4.06
N GLN A 242 4.30 18.82 4.06
CA GLN A 242 4.34 19.76 5.18
C GLN A 242 2.99 20.42 5.49
N ALA A 243 2.09 20.52 4.51
CA ALA A 243 0.76 21.08 4.69
C ALA A 243 -0.20 20.09 5.39
N ILE A 244 0.05 18.77 5.34
CA ILE A 244 -0.76 17.79 6.06
C ILE A 244 -0.48 17.91 7.56
N ARG A 245 -1.46 18.35 8.35
CA ARG A 245 -1.28 18.64 9.77
C ARG A 245 -1.40 17.38 10.62
N VAL A 246 -0.75 17.39 11.79
CA VAL A 246 -0.90 16.31 12.79
C VAL A 246 -2.37 16.20 13.21
N GLU A 247 -3.06 17.33 13.38
CA GLU A 247 -4.48 17.35 13.76
C GLU A 247 -5.37 16.63 12.75
N ASP A 248 -5.15 16.84 11.45
CA ASP A 248 -5.96 16.22 10.39
C ASP A 248 -5.80 14.69 10.40
N VAL A 249 -4.56 14.22 10.58
CA VAL A 249 -4.23 12.80 10.65
C VAL A 249 -4.83 12.16 11.91
N THR A 250 -4.66 12.81 13.06
CA THR A 250 -5.20 12.32 14.34
C THR A 250 -6.72 12.26 14.31
N ALA A 251 -7.40 13.31 13.83
CA ALA A 251 -8.85 13.35 13.75
C ALA A 251 -9.41 12.26 12.83
N ALA A 252 -8.78 12.05 11.66
CA ALA A 252 -9.16 10.97 10.75
C ALA A 252 -8.96 9.58 11.37
N ALA A 253 -7.86 9.38 12.10
CA ALA A 253 -7.59 8.12 12.78
C ALA A 253 -8.62 7.84 13.89
N GLN A 254 -8.92 8.84 14.71
CA GLN A 254 -9.93 8.75 15.77
C GLN A 254 -11.32 8.45 15.21
N ALA A 255 -11.70 9.08 14.10
CA ALA A 255 -12.99 8.82 13.46
C ALA A 255 -13.15 7.34 13.08
N HIS A 256 -12.12 6.73 12.48
CA HIS A 256 -12.12 5.30 12.18
C HIS A 256 -12.18 4.43 13.44
N LEU A 257 -11.36 4.72 14.45
CA LEU A 257 -11.31 3.94 15.69
C LEU A 257 -12.62 4.00 16.47
N THR A 258 -13.31 5.14 16.46
CA THR A 258 -14.65 5.28 17.06
C THR A 258 -15.70 4.51 16.30
N GLN A 259 -15.71 4.57 14.96
CA GLN A 259 -16.65 3.80 14.12
C GLN A 259 -16.50 2.30 14.34
N MET A 260 -15.26 1.80 14.49
CA MET A 260 -15.02 0.38 14.78
C MET A 260 -15.51 -0.07 16.14
N ARG A 261 -15.44 0.79 17.16
CA ARG A 261 -15.95 0.48 18.51
C ARG A 261 -17.48 0.44 18.56
N ALA A 262 -18.16 1.07 17.59
CA ALA A 262 -19.61 1.15 17.52
C ALA A 262 -20.25 0.05 16.65
N ALA A 263 -19.45 -0.70 15.87
CA ALA A 263 -19.88 -1.79 15.01
C ALA A 263 -19.73 -3.15 15.70
#